data_AF-A0A842SJ38-F1
#
_entry.id   AF-A0A842SJ38-F1
#
_cell.length_a   1.000
_cell.length_b   1.000
_cell.length_c   1.000
_cell.angle_alpha   90.00
_cell.angle_beta   90.00
_cell.angle_gamma   90.00
#
_symmetry.space_group_name_H-M   'P 1'
#
loop_
_entity.id
_entity.type
_entity.pdbx_description
1 polymer ?
#
loop_
_entity_poly.entity_id
_entity_poly.type
_entity_poly.pdbx_seq_one_letter_code
_entity_poly.pdbx_strand_id
1 'polypeptide(L)'
;MSNNNRVRQIVFILLALLAIVGVYRFQRGDGVPPFGNVTANEARIITRDLPGIVILDVREKTEFEEEHIEGAINIPLIELEDKLDQLSIFNPTRVYSEKPEESIEAVRFLEVNG
;
A
#
# COMPACT_ATOMS: atom_id res chain seq x y z
N MET A 1 31.81 -41.17 -8.53
CA MET A 1 30.37 -40.97 -8.83
C MET A 1 29.55 -40.44 -7.63
N SER A 2 30.12 -39.56 -6.78
CA SER A 2 29.44 -39.03 -5.57
C SER A 2 28.91 -37.58 -5.74
N ASN A 3 29.49 -36.81 -6.67
CA ASN A 3 29.24 -35.37 -6.77
C ASN A 3 27.84 -35.01 -7.31
N ASN A 4 27.35 -35.76 -8.31
CA ASN A 4 26.07 -35.43 -8.97
C ASN A 4 24.86 -35.58 -8.05
N ASN A 5 24.91 -36.53 -7.10
CA ASN A 5 23.82 -36.73 -6.13
C ASN A 5 23.79 -35.60 -5.09
N ARG A 6 24.96 -35.14 -4.64
CA ARG A 6 25.09 -33.99 -3.73
C ARG A 6 24.64 -32.69 -4.41
N VAL A 7 25.02 -32.48 -5.67
CA VAL A 7 24.59 -31.32 -6.46
C VAL A 7 23.06 -31.33 -6.66
N ARG A 8 22.46 -32.48 -7.02
CA ARG A 8 21.00 -32.59 -7.13
C ARG A 8 20.30 -32.29 -5.80
N GLN A 9 20.81 -32.82 -4.68
CA GLN A 9 20.28 -32.53 -3.35
C GLN A 9 20.35 -31.05 -3.00
N ILE A 10 21.47 -30.36 -3.27
CA ILE A 10 21.62 -28.92 -3.04
C ILE A 10 20.62 -28.12 -3.89
N VAL A 11 20.45 -28.46 -5.16
CA VAL A 11 19.48 -27.79 -6.04
C VAL A 11 18.05 -27.98 -5.51
N PHE A 12 17.67 -29.18 -5.08
CA PHE A 12 16.36 -29.41 -4.49
C PHE A 12 16.14 -28.63 -3.19
N ILE A 13 17.16 -28.54 -2.33
CA ILE A 13 17.09 -27.74 -1.10
C ILE A 13 16.92 -26.25 -1.44
N LEU A 14 17.67 -25.73 -2.41
CA LEU A 14 17.55 -24.33 -2.83
C LEU A 14 16.18 -24.02 -3.43
N LEU A 15 15.63 -24.90 -4.28
CA LEU A 15 14.29 -24.75 -4.82
C LEU A 15 13.22 -24.82 -3.73
N ALA A 16 13.37 -25.72 -2.75
CA ALA A 16 12.46 -25.82 -1.62
C ALA A 16 12.53 -24.55 -0.74
N LEU A 17 13.73 -24.02 -0.47
CA LEU A 17 13.91 -22.77 0.26
C LEU A 17 13.29 -21.59 -0.49
N LEU A 18 13.48 -21.51 -1.80
CA LEU A 18 12.91 -20.45 -2.64
C LEU A 18 11.39 -20.55 -2.69
N ALA A 19 10.83 -21.76 -2.76
CA ALA A 19 9.40 -22.02 -2.65
C ALA A 19 8.85 -21.65 -1.26
N ILE A 20 9.55 -21.98 -0.18
CA ILE A 20 9.17 -21.61 1.20
C ILE A 20 9.15 -20.10 1.36
N VAL A 21 10.17 -19.40 0.86
CA VAL A 21 10.20 -17.93 0.86
C VAL A 21 9.03 -17.38 0.02
N GLY A 22 8.78 -17.94 -1.16
CA GLY A 22 7.64 -17.57 -2.01
C GLY A 22 6.30 -17.74 -1.30
N VAL A 23 6.07 -18.88 -0.65
CA VAL A 23 4.85 -19.15 0.14
C VAL A 23 4.73 -18.20 1.33
N TYR A 24 5.83 -17.93 2.04
CA TYR A 24 5.83 -17.02 3.18
C TYR A 24 5.55 -15.56 2.76
N ARG A 25 6.03 -15.15 1.58
CA ARG A 25 5.70 -13.84 0.97
C ARG A 25 4.24 -13.79 0.52
N PHE A 26 3.71 -14.87 -0.04
CA PHE A 26 2.33 -14.95 -0.51
C PHE A 26 1.31 -14.96 0.65
N GLN A 27 1.63 -15.65 1.76
CA GLN A 27 0.78 -15.68 2.95
C GLN A 27 0.76 -14.35 3.72
N ARG A 28 1.80 -13.51 3.57
CA ARG A 28 1.80 -12.11 4.04
C ARG A 28 1.03 -11.20 3.08
N GLY A 29 -0.20 -11.56 2.72
CA GLY A 29 -1.15 -10.51 2.36
C GLY A 29 -1.35 -9.65 3.60
N ASP A 30 -1.33 -8.32 3.46
CA ASP A 30 -1.17 -7.34 4.54
C ASP A 30 -2.24 -7.44 5.65
N GLY A 31 -3.27 -8.27 5.46
CA GLY A 31 -4.40 -8.44 6.37
C GLY A 31 -5.32 -7.23 6.42
N VAL A 32 -5.01 -6.18 5.66
CA VAL A 32 -5.79 -4.95 5.58
C VAL A 32 -6.87 -5.14 4.51
N PRO A 33 -8.16 -5.05 4.86
CA PRO A 33 -9.22 -5.08 3.87
C PRO A 33 -9.04 -3.93 2.87
N PRO A 34 -9.42 -4.11 1.58
CA PRO A 34 -9.22 -3.10 0.55
C PRO A 34 -9.98 -1.80 0.84
N PHE A 35 -11.06 -1.88 1.62
CA PHE A 35 -11.85 -0.74 2.08
C PHE A 35 -12.24 -0.96 3.54
N GLY A 36 -12.27 0.11 4.33
CA GLY A 36 -12.73 0.06 5.70
C GLY A 36 -12.47 1.37 6.44
N ASN A 37 -13.26 1.59 7.49
CA ASN A 37 -12.99 2.69 8.41
C ASN A 37 -11.84 2.27 9.33
N VAL A 38 -10.81 3.10 9.36
CA VAL A 38 -9.67 2.95 10.28
C VAL A 38 -9.53 4.24 11.07
N THR A 39 -9.17 4.11 12.33
CA THR A 39 -8.76 5.27 13.14
C THR A 39 -7.41 5.79 12.66
N ALA A 40 -7.09 7.06 12.96
CA ALA A 40 -5.77 7.63 12.67
C ALA A 40 -4.62 6.79 13.27
N ASN A 41 -4.84 6.23 14.47
CA ASN A 41 -3.87 5.35 15.11
C ASN A 41 -3.68 4.02 14.38
N GLU A 42 -4.76 3.39 13.92
CA GLU A 42 -4.68 2.16 13.12
C GLU A 42 -4.01 2.43 11.78
N ALA A 43 -4.35 3.53 11.11
CA ALA A 43 -3.74 3.92 9.85
C ALA A 43 -2.22 4.15 10.00
N ARG A 44 -1.79 4.77 11.11
CA ARG A 44 -0.36 4.93 11.46
C ARG A 44 0.35 3.60 11.69
N ILE A 45 -0.30 2.65 12.37
CA ILE A 45 0.28 1.30 12.59
C ILE A 45 0.42 0.55 11.26
N ILE A 46 -0.62 0.59 10.43
CA ILE A 46 -0.64 -0.10 9.14
C ILE A 46 0.44 0.44 8.21
N THR A 47 0.64 1.75 8.18
CA THR A 47 1.55 2.40 7.24
C THR A 47 3.03 2.33 7.65
N ARG A 48 3.32 2.20 8.95
CA ARG A 48 4.69 2.11 9.47
C ARG A 48 5.50 0.96 8.87
N ASP A 49 4.85 -0.17 8.60
CA ASP A 49 5.51 -1.41 8.21
C ASP A 49 5.44 -1.68 6.68
N LEU A 50 4.92 -0.72 5.90
CA LEU A 50 4.71 -0.86 4.46
C LEU A 50 5.59 0.13 3.66
N PRO A 51 6.88 -0.19 3.47
CA PRO A 51 7.79 0.66 2.71
C PRO A 51 7.32 0.78 1.25
N GLY A 52 7.18 2.02 0.79
CA GLY A 52 6.77 2.35 -0.58
C GLY A 52 5.29 2.62 -0.79
N ILE A 53 4.46 2.58 0.26
CA ILE A 53 3.06 3.02 0.18
C ILE A 53 2.97 4.54 0.23
N VAL A 54 2.17 5.11 -0.68
CA VAL A 54 1.75 6.51 -0.62
C VAL A 54 0.45 6.58 0.18
N ILE A 55 0.40 7.47 1.17
CA ILE A 55 -0.83 7.78 1.89
C ILE A 55 -1.37 9.08 1.29
N LEU A 56 -2.57 9.04 0.74
CA LEU A 56 -3.25 10.18 0.14
C LEU A 56 -4.37 10.65 1.07
N ASP A 57 -4.25 11.87 1.56
CA ASP A 57 -5.30 12.57 2.31
C ASP A 57 -6.08 13.48 1.36
N VAL A 58 -7.37 13.22 1.17
CA VAL A 58 -8.23 14.00 0.26
C VAL A 58 -9.11 15.03 0.97
N ARG A 59 -8.89 15.25 2.26
CA ARG A 59 -9.56 16.30 3.05
C ARG A 59 -9.06 17.69 2.65
N GLU A 60 -9.77 18.72 3.13
CA GLU A 60 -9.31 20.09 2.93
C GLU A 60 -7.97 20.34 3.62
N LYS A 61 -7.22 21.28 3.06
CA LYS A 61 -5.87 21.61 3.53
C LYS A 61 -5.84 22.02 5.01
N THR A 62 -6.87 22.73 5.49
CA THR A 62 -6.95 23.13 6.90
C THR A 62 -7.07 21.93 7.83
N GLU A 63 -7.86 20.92 7.46
CA GLU A 63 -8.01 19.67 8.25
C GLU A 63 -6.71 18.88 8.27
N PHE A 64 -5.97 18.87 7.16
CA PHE A 64 -4.65 18.25 7.08
C PHE A 64 -3.63 18.96 7.97
N GLU A 65 -3.61 20.30 7.96
CA GLU A 65 -2.69 21.10 8.77
C GLU A 65 -2.94 20.98 10.28
N GLU A 66 -4.19 20.74 10.70
CA GLU A 66 -4.55 20.49 12.10
C GLU A 66 -3.98 19.16 12.61
N GLU A 67 -4.24 18.06 11.90
CA GLU A 67 -3.70 16.73 12.21
C GLU A 67 -3.75 15.82 10.98
N HIS A 68 -2.66 15.10 10.72
CA HIS A 68 -2.58 14.13 9.63
C HIS A 68 -1.59 13.00 9.94
N ILE A 69 -1.63 11.95 9.13
CA ILE A 69 -0.68 10.84 9.24
C ILE A 69 0.69 11.29 8.70
N GLU A 70 1.74 11.10 9.48
CA GLU A 70 3.11 11.44 9.08
C GLU A 70 3.49 10.79 7.74
N GLY A 71 3.97 11.60 6.80
CA GLY A 71 4.35 11.14 5.45
C GLY A 71 3.19 11.07 4.45
N ALA A 72 1.96 11.43 4.85
CA ALA A 72 0.85 11.57 3.91
C ALA A 72 1.02 12.77 2.96
N ILE A 73 0.52 12.61 1.75
CA ILE A 73 0.41 13.66 0.74
C ILE A 73 -1.04 14.15 0.77
N ASN A 74 -1.24 15.46 0.97
CA ASN A 74 -2.56 16.06 0.86
C ASN A 74 -2.83 16.53 -0.57
N ILE A 75 -3.89 15.97 -1.17
CA ILE A 75 -4.47 16.48 -2.41
C ILE A 75 -5.97 16.52 -2.16
N PRO A 76 -6.55 17.68 -1.78
CA PRO A 76 -7.98 17.80 -1.54
C PRO A 76 -8.78 17.24 -2.72
N LEU A 77 -9.90 16.57 -2.44
CA LEU A 77 -10.69 15.88 -3.48
C LEU A 77 -10.99 16.77 -4.69
N ILE A 78 -11.32 18.05 -4.44
CA ILE A 78 -11.63 19.04 -5.48
C ILE A 78 -10.44 19.39 -6.38
N GLU A 79 -9.21 19.17 -5.90
CA GLU A 79 -7.96 19.43 -6.62
C GLU A 79 -7.35 18.14 -7.21
N LEU A 80 -7.95 16.97 -6.94
CA LEU A 80 -7.39 15.67 -7.29
C LEU A 80 -7.26 15.49 -8.81
N GLU A 81 -8.24 15.98 -9.56
CA GLU A 81 -8.24 15.91 -11.03
C GLU A 81 -7.05 16.68 -11.63
N ASP A 82 -6.82 17.91 -11.16
CA ASP A 82 -5.75 18.78 -11.66
C ASP A 82 -4.35 18.36 -11.19
N LYS A 83 -4.26 17.60 -10.09
CA LYS A 83 -3.00 17.25 -9.43
C LYS A 83 -2.62 15.78 -9.54
N LEU A 84 -3.31 15.03 -10.39
CA LEU A 84 -3.06 13.59 -10.57
C LEU A 84 -1.61 13.28 -10.94
N ASP A 85 -0.95 14.15 -11.73
CA ASP A 85 0.46 14.03 -12.11
C ASP A 85 1.44 14.03 -10.93
N GLN A 86 1.00 14.46 -9.74
CA GLN A 86 1.81 14.42 -8.51
C GLN A 86 1.81 13.03 -7.86
N LEU A 87 0.86 12.16 -8.24
CA LEU A 87 0.78 10.79 -7.76
C LEU A 87 1.58 9.87 -8.70
N SER A 88 2.56 9.18 -8.13
CA SER A 88 3.26 8.12 -8.85
C SER A 88 2.36 6.90 -8.95
N ILE A 89 1.88 6.60 -10.16
CA ILE A 89 1.05 5.42 -10.51
C ILE A 89 1.72 4.07 -10.19
N PHE A 90 3.02 4.08 -9.85
CA PHE A 90 3.78 2.87 -9.50
C PHE A 90 3.78 2.54 -8.01
N ASN A 91 3.28 3.43 -7.14
CA ASN A 91 3.27 3.20 -5.70
C ASN A 91 1.86 2.78 -5.25
N PRO A 92 1.73 1.71 -4.44
CA PRO A 92 0.45 1.40 -3.82
C PRO A 92 -0.03 2.61 -3.02
N THR A 93 -1.22 3.13 -3.36
CA THR A 93 -1.78 4.34 -2.75
C THR A 93 -2.94 3.96 -1.84
N ARG A 94 -2.93 4.43 -0.59
CA ARG A 94 -4.07 4.36 0.33
C ARG A 94 -4.70 5.73 0.47
N VAL A 95 -5.99 5.82 0.17
CA VAL A 95 -6.77 7.06 0.24
C VAL A 95 -7.57 7.10 1.54
N TYR A 96 -7.60 8.23 2.23
CA TYR A 96 -8.47 8.42 3.39
C TYR A 96 -9.13 9.81 3.42
N SER A 97 -10.30 9.87 4.06
CA SER A 97 -11.03 11.10 4.43
C SER A 97 -11.78 10.86 5.75
N GLU A 98 -12.26 11.92 6.39
CA GLU A 98 -13.25 11.82 7.47
C GLU A 98 -14.59 11.29 6.96
N LYS A 99 -14.98 11.67 5.73
CA LYS A 99 -16.23 11.21 5.10
C LYS A 99 -15.96 10.02 4.17
N PRO A 100 -16.65 8.88 4.36
CA PRO A 100 -16.47 7.72 3.50
C PRO A 100 -16.69 8.03 2.01
N GLU A 101 -17.66 8.89 1.69
CA GLU A 101 -18.04 9.24 0.33
C GLU A 101 -16.87 9.84 -0.46
N GLU A 102 -16.12 10.75 0.17
CA GLU A 102 -14.98 11.45 -0.45
C GLU A 102 -13.82 10.49 -0.76
N SER A 103 -13.53 9.57 0.16
CA SER A 103 -12.50 8.55 -0.06
C SER A 103 -12.89 7.56 -1.17
N ILE A 104 -14.17 7.19 -1.25
CA ILE A 104 -14.69 6.28 -2.29
C ILE A 104 -14.64 6.97 -3.66
N GLU A 105 -15.02 8.25 -3.72
CA GLU A 105 -14.97 9.04 -4.95
C GLU A 105 -13.54 9.17 -5.46
N ALA A 106 -12.60 9.52 -4.58
CA ALA A 106 -11.19 9.58 -4.92
C ALA A 106 -10.64 8.23 -5.41
N VAL A 107 -10.97 7.11 -4.75
CA VAL A 107 -10.54 5.78 -5.20
C VAL A 107 -11.08 5.48 -6.60
N ARG A 108 -12.36 5.74 -6.86
CA ARG A 108 -12.95 5.53 -8.20
C ARG A 108 -12.28 6.40 -9.26
N PHE A 109 -11.99 7.65 -8.92
CA PHE A 109 -11.28 8.56 -9.82
C PHE A 109 -9.89 8.00 -10.17
N LEU A 110 -9.15 7.53 -9.17
CA LEU A 110 -7.82 6.93 -9.37
C LEU A 110 -7.87 5.60 -10.13
N GLU A 111 -8.88 4.76 -9.93
CA GLU A 111 -9.06 3.52 -10.70
C GLU A 111 -9.29 3.76 -12.20
N VAL A 112 -9.89 4.91 -12.55
CA VAL A 112 -10.21 5.26 -13.94
C VAL A 112 -9.08 6.03 -14.62
N ASN A 113 -8.36 6.88 -13.88
CA ASN A 113 -7.44 7.86 -14.46
C ASN A 113 -5.96 7.65 -14.07
N GLY A 114 -5.66 6.85 -13.04
CA GLY A 114 -4.32 6.57 -12.53
C GLY A 114 -3.68 5.29 -13.03
#